data_AF-X0VVS0-F1
#
_entry.id   AF-X0VVS0-F1
#
_cell.length_a   1.000
_cell.length_b   1.000
_cell.length_c   1.000
_cell.angle_alpha   90.00
_cell.angle_beta   90.00
_cell.angle_gamma   90.00
#
_symmetry.space_group_name_H-M   'P 1'
#
loop_
_entity.id
_entity.type
_entity.pdbx_description
1 polymer ?
#
loop_
_entity_poly.entity_id
_entity_poly.type
_entity_poly.pdbx_seq_one_letter_code
_entity_poly.pdbx_strand_id
1 'polypeptide(L)'
;MFIFEQLSVFFQQIFVLIANPINVLILFGAVLLGIIFGAMPGLTATLGVALLATLTYGMDTSTSLVALLSIYVGAIYGGSYASILINIPGTAAAAATALDGYPLAC
;
A
#
# COMPACT_ATOMS: atom_id res chain seq x y z
N MET A 1 27.60 -20.45 7.20
CA MET A 1 26.61 -21.39 6.60
C MET A 1 25.18 -20.92 6.84
N PHE A 2 24.81 -20.54 8.07
CA PHE A 2 23.46 -20.06 8.42
C PHE A 2 22.87 -18.91 7.57
N ILE A 3 23.66 -17.89 7.22
CA ILE A 3 23.16 -16.72 6.46
C ILE A 3 22.73 -17.08 5.03
N PHE A 4 23.44 -18.01 4.39
CA PHE A 4 23.16 -18.42 3.01
C PHE A 4 21.88 -19.25 2.93
N GLU A 5 21.58 -20.03 3.96
CA GLU A 5 20.33 -20.79 4.07
C GLU A 5 19.13 -19.87 4.34
N GLN A 6 19.28 -18.85 5.20
CA GLN A 6 18.19 -17.89 5.40
C GLN A 6 17.89 -17.09 4.12
N LEU A 7 18.92 -16.73 3.37
CA LEU A 7 18.76 -16.02 2.11
C LEU A 7 18.04 -16.88 1.06
N SER A 8 18.37 -18.17 0.95
CA SER A 8 17.69 -19.06 0.01
C SER A 8 16.21 -19.26 0.39
N VAL A 9 15.91 -19.42 1.67
CA VAL A 9 14.52 -19.52 2.17
C VAL A 9 13.75 -18.25 1.86
N PHE A 10 14.31 -17.05 2.07
CA PHE A 10 13.65 -15.78 1.75
C PHE A 10 13.20 -15.70 0.29
N PHE A 11 14.11 -15.99 -0.65
CA PHE A 11 13.76 -15.97 -2.08
C PHE A 11 12.73 -17.03 -2.46
N GLN A 12 12.79 -18.21 -1.84
CA GLN A 12 11.81 -19.27 -2.05
C GLN A 12 10.41 -18.82 -1.58
N GLN A 13 10.30 -18.16 -0.43
CA GLN A 13 9.01 -17.66 0.07
C GLN A 13 8.42 -16.59 -0.84
N ILE A 14 9.24 -15.65 -1.34
CA ILE A 14 8.81 -14.65 -2.32
C ILE A 14 8.25 -15.33 -3.59
N PHE A 15 8.96 -16.33 -4.10
CA PHE A 15 8.51 -17.06 -5.29
C PHE A 15 7.16 -17.74 -5.06
N VAL A 16 6.98 -18.42 -3.92
CA VAL A 16 5.70 -19.07 -3.58
C VAL A 16 4.56 -18.05 -3.45
N LEU A 17 4.82 -16.89 -2.84
CA LEU A 17 3.84 -15.81 -2.70
C LEU A 17 3.36 -15.27 -4.05
N ILE A 18 4.29 -15.04 -4.99
CA ILE A 18 3.99 -14.50 -6.33
C ILE A 18 3.41 -15.58 -7.26
N ALA A 19 3.82 -16.84 -7.11
CA ALA A 19 3.32 -17.94 -7.92
C ALA A 19 1.84 -18.25 -7.65
N ASN A 20 1.30 -17.87 -6.48
CA ASN A 20 -0.11 -18.03 -6.18
C ASN A 20 -0.94 -16.91 -6.84
N PRO A 21 -1.81 -17.23 -7.83
CA PRO A 21 -2.57 -16.21 -8.57
C PRO A 21 -3.56 -15.43 -7.69
N ILE A 22 -4.06 -16.03 -6.61
CA ILE A 22 -4.98 -15.35 -5.68
C ILE A 22 -4.25 -14.22 -4.95
N ASN A 23 -3.01 -14.44 -4.52
CA ASN A 23 -2.21 -13.42 -3.84
C ASN A 23 -1.91 -12.24 -4.76
N VAL A 24 -1.62 -12.52 -6.03
CA VAL A 24 -1.40 -11.47 -7.04
C VAL A 24 -2.67 -10.67 -7.27
N LEU A 25 -3.83 -11.32 -7.39
CA LEU A 25 -5.10 -10.62 -7.54
C LEU A 25 -5.42 -9.73 -6.33
N ILE A 26 -5.20 -10.25 -5.12
CA ILE A 26 -5.39 -9.51 -3.87
C ILE A 26 -4.41 -8.33 -3.80
N LEU A 27 -3.16 -8.52 -4.19
CA LEU A 27 -2.16 -7.45 -4.25
C LEU A 27 -2.64 -6.32 -5.16
N PHE A 28 -3.02 -6.64 -6.40
CA PHE A 28 -3.51 -5.63 -7.35
C PHE A 28 -4.78 -4.93 -6.84
N GLY A 29 -5.74 -5.70 -6.33
CA GLY A 29 -6.99 -5.16 -5.79
C GLY A 29 -6.77 -4.25 -4.58
N ALA A 30 -5.92 -4.67 -3.64
CA ALA A 30 -5.61 -3.91 -2.44
C ALA A 30 -4.78 -2.66 -2.75
N VAL A 31 -3.84 -2.70 -3.70
CA VAL A 31 -3.14 -1.50 -4.19
C VAL A 31 -4.13 -0.52 -4.80
N LEU A 32 -5.00 -0.96 -5.72
CA LEU A 32 -6.01 -0.10 -6.35
C LEU A 32 -6.94 0.54 -5.33
N LEU A 33 -7.45 -0.26 -4.40
CA LEU A 33 -8.27 0.23 -3.30
C LEU A 33 -7.50 1.23 -2.44
N GLY A 34 -6.23 0.96 -2.14
CA GLY A 34 -5.34 1.88 -1.44
C GLY A 34 -5.20 3.21 -2.17
N ILE A 35 -4.97 3.21 -3.48
CA ILE A 35 -4.82 4.42 -4.29
C ILE A 35 -6.10 5.27 -4.22
N ILE A 36 -7.27 4.64 -4.42
CA ILE A 36 -8.56 5.33 -4.34
C ILE A 36 -8.76 5.91 -2.93
N PHE A 37 -8.44 5.13 -1.90
CA PHE A 37 -8.58 5.53 -0.51
C PHE A 37 -7.66 6.70 -0.15
N GLY A 38 -6.40 6.65 -0.59
CA GLY A 38 -5.41 7.70 -0.37
C GLY A 38 -5.67 8.96 -1.19
N ALA A 39 -6.32 8.86 -2.35
CA ALA A 39 -6.71 10.00 -3.16
C ALA A 39 -7.83 10.84 -2.52
N MET A 40 -8.51 10.33 -1.48
CA MET A 40 -9.48 11.11 -0.72
C MET A 40 -8.77 12.01 0.31
N PRO A 41 -9.05 13.33 0.33
CA PRO A 41 -8.43 14.24 1.29
C PRO A 41 -8.70 13.84 2.74
N GLY A 42 -7.65 13.89 3.57
CA GLY A 42 -7.74 13.60 5.00
C GLY A 42 -7.80 12.11 5.37
N LEU A 43 -7.86 11.20 4.40
CA LEU A 43 -7.72 9.75 4.65
C LEU A 43 -6.24 9.36 4.68
N THR A 44 -5.82 8.74 5.78
CA THR A 44 -4.43 8.32 5.96
C THR A 44 -4.24 6.85 5.62
N ALA A 45 -3.04 6.49 5.17
CA ALA A 45 -2.68 5.09 4.93
C ALA A 45 -2.88 4.21 6.18
N THR A 46 -2.56 4.75 7.36
CA THR A 46 -2.76 4.06 8.65
C THR A 46 -4.22 3.66 8.87
N LEU A 47 -5.16 4.55 8.54
CA LEU A 47 -6.59 4.26 8.67
C LEU A 47 -7.04 3.20 7.66
N GLY A 48 -6.56 3.27 6.42
CA GLY A 48 -6.82 2.24 5.40
C GLY A 48 -6.33 0.84 5.85
N VAL A 49 -5.11 0.76 6.37
CA VAL A 49 -4.55 -0.48 6.91
C VAL A 49 -5.37 -0.99 8.11
N ALA A 50 -5.77 -0.11 9.03
CA ALA A 50 -6.57 -0.51 10.20
C ALA A 50 -7.94 -1.07 9.80
N LEU A 51 -8.60 -0.46 8.83
CA LEU A 51 -9.87 -0.96 8.29
C LEU A 51 -9.69 -2.32 7.62
N LEU A 52 -8.70 -2.44 6.74
CA LEU A 52 -8.45 -3.70 6.02
C LEU A 52 -7.99 -4.82 6.97
N ALA A 53 -7.25 -4.50 8.03
CA ALA A 53 -6.78 -5.48 9.03
C ALA A 53 -7.93 -6.31 9.60
N THR A 54 -9.03 -5.65 9.97
CA THR A 54 -10.21 -6.34 10.51
C THR A 54 -10.86 -7.29 9.51
N LEU A 55 -10.84 -6.94 8.21
CA LEU A 55 -11.34 -7.80 7.14
C LEU A 55 -10.39 -8.96 6.80
N THR A 56 -9.11 -8.84 7.14
CA THR A 56 -8.09 -9.86 6.85
C THR A 56 -7.93 -10.94 7.93
N TYR A 57 -8.64 -10.85 9.07
CA TYR A 57 -8.50 -11.83 10.16
C TYR A 57 -8.92 -13.26 9.81
N GLY A 58 -9.76 -13.45 8.78
CA GLY A 58 -10.14 -14.78 8.28
C GLY A 58 -9.18 -15.37 7.24
N MET A 59 -8.10 -14.67 6.90
CA MET A 59 -7.18 -15.04 5.83
C MET A 59 -5.88 -15.64 6.40
N ASP A 60 -5.19 -16.44 5.59
CA ASP A 60 -3.85 -16.91 5.93
C ASP A 60 -2.89 -15.73 6.17
N THR A 61 -1.96 -15.89 7.11
CA THR A 61 -1.01 -14.85 7.54
C THR A 61 -0.21 -14.26 6.37
N SER A 62 0.20 -15.09 5.41
CA SER A 62 0.95 -14.65 4.23
C SER A 62 0.10 -13.74 3.33
N THR A 63 -1.13 -14.15 3.03
CA THR A 63 -2.06 -13.42 2.15
C THR A 63 -2.57 -12.13 2.80
N SER A 64 -2.84 -12.16 4.10
CA SER A 64 -3.23 -10.96 4.86
C SER A 64 -2.11 -9.92 4.87
N LEU A 65 -0.85 -10.33 5.07
CA LEU A 65 0.30 -9.42 4.96
C LEU A 65 0.43 -8.81 3.55
N VAL A 66 0.20 -9.59 2.49
CA VAL A 66 0.17 -9.07 1.12
C VAL A 66 -0.89 -7.98 0.98
N ALA A 67 -2.11 -8.22 1.45
CA ALA A 67 -3.21 -7.25 1.36
C ALA A 67 -2.90 -5.96 2.13
N LEU A 68 -2.39 -6.09 3.37
CA LEU A 68 -2.11 -4.94 4.25
C LEU A 68 -0.93 -4.09 3.76
N LEU A 69 0.12 -4.71 3.25
CA LEU A 69 1.23 -3.96 2.64
C LEU A 69 0.81 -3.31 1.32
N SER A 70 -0.02 -4.00 0.53
CA SER A 70 -0.52 -3.49 -0.75
C SER A 70 -1.38 -2.23 -0.59
N ILE A 71 -2.34 -2.25 0.34
CA ILE A 71 -3.17 -1.07 0.61
C ILE A 71 -2.34 0.08 1.18
N TYR A 72 -1.35 -0.21 2.04
CA TYR A 72 -0.46 0.81 2.60
C TYR A 72 0.30 1.54 1.49
N VAL A 73 0.97 0.79 0.60
CA VAL A 73 1.72 1.36 -0.52
C VAL A 73 0.80 2.15 -1.45
N GLY A 74 -0.36 1.58 -1.81
CA GLY A 74 -1.36 2.25 -2.64
C GLY A 74 -1.86 3.56 -2.03
N ALA A 75 -2.17 3.58 -0.73
CA ALA A 75 -2.68 4.76 -0.05
C ALA A 75 -1.64 5.87 0.11
N ILE A 76 -0.38 5.53 0.40
CA ILE A 76 0.70 6.51 0.44
C ILE A 76 0.90 7.15 -0.95
N TYR A 77 0.93 6.34 -2.01
CA TYR A 77 1.02 6.86 -3.37
C TYR A 77 -0.20 7.71 -3.73
N GLY A 78 -1.40 7.22 -3.41
CA GLY A 78 -2.68 7.89 -3.69
C GLY A 78 -2.81 9.29 -3.07
N GLY A 79 -2.23 9.49 -1.88
CA GLY A 79 -2.20 10.80 -1.21
C GLY A 79 -1.56 11.93 -2.04
N SER A 80 -0.72 11.58 -3.00
CA SER A 80 -0.13 12.53 -3.94
C SER A 80 -1.20 13.14 -4.86
N TYR A 81 -2.23 12.40 -5.26
CA TYR A 81 -3.29 12.93 -6.12
C TYR A 81 -4.06 14.07 -5.44
N ALA A 82 -4.48 13.88 -4.18
CA ALA A 82 -5.16 14.92 -3.41
C ALA A 82 -4.27 16.15 -3.18
N SER A 83 -2.98 15.92 -2.94
CA SER A 83 -2.03 17.00 -2.65
C SER A 83 -1.67 17.81 -3.90
N ILE A 84 -1.45 17.14 -5.03
CA ILE A 84 -1.05 17.75 -6.30
C ILE A 84 -2.24 18.40 -7.00
N LEU A 85 -3.41 17.75 -7.07
CA LEU A 85 -4.51 18.25 -7.90
C LEU A 85 -5.37 19.31 -7.22
N ILE A 86 -5.52 19.24 -5.90
CA ILE A 86 -6.48 20.09 -5.17
C ILE A 86 -5.89 20.79 -3.94
N ASN A 87 -4.59 20.63 -3.67
CA ASN A 87 -3.87 21.28 -2.56
C ASN A 87 -4.46 21.00 -1.15
N ILE A 88 -5.06 19.82 -0.95
CA ILE A 88 -5.58 19.41 0.37
C ILE A 88 -4.84 18.13 0.81
N PRO A 89 -3.66 18.28 1.43
CA PRO A 89 -2.84 17.13 1.82
C PRO A 89 -3.46 16.36 2.99
N GLY A 90 -3.44 15.03 2.91
CA GLY A 90 -3.94 14.15 3.97
C GLY A 90 -2.93 13.80 5.08
N THR A 91 -1.63 14.09 4.88
CA THR A 91 -0.56 13.81 5.85
C THR A 91 0.51 14.91 5.84
N ALA A 92 1.33 14.98 6.89
CA ALA A 92 2.45 15.93 6.96
C ALA A 92 3.48 15.75 5.83
N ALA A 93 3.76 14.49 5.43
CA ALA A 93 4.64 14.22 4.28
C ALA A 93 4.02 14.72 2.96
N ALA A 94 2.71 14.53 2.79
CA ALA A 94 1.99 14.97 1.61
C ALA A 94 1.87 16.51 1.51
N ALA A 95 2.02 17.23 2.62
CA ALA A 95 2.09 18.70 2.60
C ALA A 95 3.30 19.21 1.80
N ALA A 96 4.46 18.55 1.90
CA ALA A 96 5.61 18.87 1.05
C ALA A 96 5.28 18.60 -0.44
N THR A 97 4.60 17.50 -0.73
CA THR A 97 4.11 17.18 -2.09
C THR A 97 3.12 18.22 -2.61
N ALA A 98 2.28 18.80 -1.76
CA ALA A 98 1.36 19.86 -2.16
C ALA A 98 2.11 21.16 -2.51
N LEU A 99 3.10 21.54 -1.70
CA LEU A 99 3.92 22.74 -1.92
C LEU A 99 4.68 22.69 -3.26
N ASP A 100 5.31 21.54 -3.55
CA ASP A 100 6.12 21.38 -4.76
C ASP A 100 5.26 20.99 -5.98
N GLY A 101 4.23 20.17 -5.77
CA GLY A 101 3.47 19.54 -6.85
C GLY A 101 2.24 20.32 -7.31
N TYR A 102 1.53 21.02 -6.41
CA TYR A 102 0.34 21.80 -6.80
C TYR A 102 0.65 22.91 -7.82
N PRO A 103 1.78 23.65 -7.73
CA PRO A 103 2.15 24.63 -8.77
C PRO A 103 2.48 24.01 -10.13
N LEU A 104 2.84 22.73 -10.17
CA LEU A 104 3.09 21.96 -11.39
C LEU A 104 1.82 21.29 -11.93
N ALA A 105 0.74 21.29 -11.15
CA ALA A 105 -0.54 20.78 -11.60
C ALA A 105 -1.14 21.74 -12.64
N CYS A 106 -1.54 21.17 -13.77
CA CYS A 106 -2.00 21.87 -14.96
C CYS A 106 -3.35 22.57 -14.76
#